data_AF-A0A376F1H0-F1
#
_entry.id   AF-A0A376F1H0-F1
#
_cell.length_a   1.000
_cell.length_b   1.000
_cell.length_c   1.000
_cell.angle_alpha   90.00
_cell.angle_beta   90.00
_cell.angle_gamma   90.00
#
_symmetry.space_group_name_H-M   'P 1'
#
loop_
_entity.id
_entity.type
_entity.pdbx_description
1 polymer ?
#
loop_
_entity_poly.entity_id
_entity_poly.type
_entity_poly.pdbx_seq_one_letter_code
_entity_poly.pdbx_strand_id
1 'polypeptide(L)'
;MSSDAVYRLPLSGWPSAVRYPRGNAVGVELQPLEKLPIGKGLVKRRGEKVAILNFGTLMPEAAKAAEALNATLVDMRFVKPLDESLIPEYG
;
A
#
# COMPACT_ATOMS: atom_id res chain seq x y z
N MET A 1 -2.93 -11.04 3.71
CA MET A 1 -3.83 -9.87 3.61
C MET A 1 -3.32 -8.85 4.60
N SER A 2 -2.82 -7.71 4.11
CA SER A 2 -2.72 -6.52 4.97
C SER A 2 -4.12 -6.23 5.51
N SER A 3 -4.23 -5.63 6.70
CA SER A 3 -5.48 -5.13 7.35
C SER A 3 -6.42 -4.34 6.43
N ASP A 4 -5.95 -4.03 5.23
CA ASP A 4 -6.45 -2.99 4.36
C ASP A 4 -7.62 -3.41 3.46
N ALA A 5 -8.09 -4.66 3.57
CA ALA A 5 -9.28 -5.13 2.87
C ALA A 5 -10.60 -4.62 3.50
N VAL A 6 -10.55 -4.03 4.69
CA VAL A 6 -11.71 -3.49 5.42
C VAL A 6 -11.65 -1.97 5.42
N TYR A 7 -11.55 -1.37 4.22
CA TYR A 7 -11.66 0.06 4.06
C TYR A 7 -12.86 0.41 3.20
N ARG A 8 -13.64 1.39 3.67
CA ARG A 8 -14.71 1.98 2.87
C ARG A 8 -14.05 2.85 1.82
N LEU A 9 -14.07 2.40 0.56
CA LEU A 9 -13.81 3.28 -0.57
C LEU A 9 -14.77 4.47 -0.45
N PRO A 10 -14.26 5.71 -0.41
CA PRO A 10 -15.13 6.86 -0.48
C PRO A 10 -15.87 6.77 -1.82
N LEU A 11 -17.19 6.64 -1.74
CA LEU A 11 -18.12 6.72 -2.87
C LEU A 11 -18.09 8.17 -3.40
N SER A 12 -16.96 8.59 -3.95
CA SER A 12 -16.95 9.66 -4.95
C SER A 12 -17.66 9.07 -6.16
N GLY A 13 -18.58 9.81 -6.80
CA GLY A 13 -19.53 9.34 -7.82
C GLY A 13 -18.92 8.82 -9.15
N TRP A 14 -17.81 8.10 -9.07
CA TRP A 14 -16.96 7.59 -10.13
C TRP A 14 -16.71 6.09 -9.90
N PRO A 15 -16.49 5.31 -10.97
CA PRO A 15 -16.24 3.88 -10.85
C PRO A 15 -14.99 3.59 -10.02
N SER A 16 -15.09 2.58 -9.15
CA SER A 16 -14.04 2.15 -8.21
C SER A 16 -13.82 0.65 -8.31
N ALA A 17 -12.57 0.19 -8.15
CA ALA A 17 -12.21 -1.23 -8.21
C ALA A 17 -11.30 -1.63 -7.05
N VAL A 18 -11.57 -2.80 -6.46
CA VAL A 18 -10.72 -3.45 -5.46
C VAL A 18 -10.25 -4.77 -6.03
N ARG A 19 -8.94 -5.03 -6.00
CA ARG A 19 -8.35 -6.31 -6.38
C ARG A 19 -7.75 -7.01 -5.16
N TYR A 20 -8.01 -8.30 -5.04
CA TYR A 20 -7.39 -9.19 -4.07
C TYR A 20 -7.15 -10.55 -4.72
N PRO A 21 -6.00 -11.21 -4.46
CA PRO A 21 -5.76 -12.55 -5.00
C PRO A 21 -6.66 -13.58 -4.32
N ARG A 22 -6.88 -14.71 -4.98
CA ARG A 22 -7.48 -15.89 -4.35
C ARG A 22 -6.50 -16.45 -3.30
N GLY A 23 -6.96 -16.61 -2.06
CA GLY A 23 -6.16 -17.16 -0.97
C GLY A 23 -6.59 -16.64 0.39
N ASN A 24 -5.94 -17.13 1.45
CA ASN A 24 -6.27 -16.77 2.82
C ASN A 24 -5.67 -15.42 3.22
N ALA A 25 -6.38 -14.76 4.14
CA ALA A 25 -5.83 -13.63 4.87
C ALA A 25 -4.63 -14.05 5.71
N VAL A 26 -3.69 -13.12 5.86
CA VAL A 26 -2.72 -13.23 6.95
C VAL A 26 -3.51 -12.81 8.18
N GLY A 27 -3.39 -13.52 9.30
CA GLY A 27 -4.23 -13.36 10.50
C GLY A 27 -4.08 -12.01 11.20
N VAL A 28 -4.55 -10.94 10.55
CA VAL A 28 -4.58 -9.59 11.07
C VAL A 28 -5.93 -9.36 11.74
N GLU A 29 -5.91 -8.77 12.93
CA GLU A 29 -7.13 -8.39 13.64
C GLU A 29 -7.98 -7.44 12.79
N LEU A 30 -9.29 -7.70 12.75
CA LEU A 30 -10.24 -6.84 12.07
C LEU A 30 -10.43 -5.55 12.89
N GLN A 31 -9.93 -4.45 12.36
CA GLN A 31 -10.13 -3.13 12.94
C GLN A 31 -11.47 -2.51 12.49
N PRO A 32 -12.02 -1.54 13.23
CA PRO A 32 -13.18 -0.78 12.79
C PRO A 32 -12.99 -0.16 11.41
N LEU A 33 -14.08 -0.07 10.64
CA LEU A 33 -14.06 0.52 9.29
C LEU A 33 -13.65 1.99 9.34
N GLU A 34 -12.46 2.29 8.82
CA GLU A 34 -11.98 3.65 8.66
C GLU A 34 -12.05 4.14 7.20
N LYS A 35 -12.20 5.45 7.02
CA LYS A 35 -12.09 6.08 5.71
C LYS A 35 -10.61 6.31 5.42
N LEU A 36 -10.12 5.72 4.33
CA LEU A 36 -8.78 6.03 3.86
C LEU A 36 -8.77 7.34 3.06
N PRO A 37 -7.73 8.17 3.22
CA PRO A 37 -7.47 9.25 2.28
C PRO A 37 -7.17 8.64 0.88
N ILE A 38 -7.95 9.06 -0.12
CA ILE A 38 -7.81 8.57 -1.50
C ILE A 38 -6.43 8.93 -2.03
N GLY A 39 -5.77 7.95 -2.68
CA GLY A 39 -4.50 8.19 -3.35
C GLY A 39 -3.33 8.47 -2.40
N LYS A 40 -3.43 8.00 -1.15
CA LYS A 40 -2.35 8.13 -0.17
C LYS A 40 -1.71 6.79 0.16
N GLY A 41 -0.40 6.71 -0.08
CA GLY A 41 0.42 5.59 0.34
C GLY A 41 0.78 5.66 1.82
N LEU A 42 1.35 4.58 2.34
CA LEU A 42 1.84 4.48 3.71
C LEU A 42 3.29 4.01 3.71
N VAL A 43 4.20 4.84 4.20
CA VAL A 43 5.60 4.45 4.37
C VAL A 43 5.70 3.46 5.52
N LYS A 44 6.15 2.23 5.24
CA LYS A 44 6.32 1.16 6.24
C LYS A 44 7.75 1.12 6.78
N ARG A 45 8.74 1.48 5.96
CA ARG A 45 10.17 1.54 6.31
C ARG A 45 10.84 2.68 5.57
N ARG A 46 11.73 3.43 6.23
CA ARG A 46 12.63 4.38 5.56
C ARG A 46 13.99 3.74 5.36
N GLY A 47 14.48 3.79 4.14
CA GLY A 47 15.84 3.43 3.76
C GLY A 47 16.54 4.65 3.15
N GLU A 48 17.53 4.40 2.31
CA GLU A 48 18.37 5.47 1.76
C GLU A 48 18.16 5.68 0.26
N LYS A 49 18.75 4.81 -0.56
CA LYS A 49 18.92 5.07 -2.01
C LYS A 49 17.80 4.54 -2.88
N VAL A 50 17.10 3.50 -2.42
CA VAL A 50 16.10 2.78 -3.22
C VAL A 50 14.76 2.87 -2.52
N ALA A 51 13.68 3.05 -3.29
CA ALA A 51 12.31 2.97 -2.81
C ALA A 51 11.58 1.81 -3.51
N ILE A 52 10.95 0.95 -2.72
CA ILE A 52 10.09 -0.15 -3.16
C ILE A 52 8.64 0.30 -2.95
N LEU A 53 7.91 0.50 -4.06
CA LEU A 53 6.50 0.85 -4.07
C LEU A 53 5.69 -0.44 -4.25
N ASN A 54 5.17 -1.00 -3.15
CA ASN A 54 4.42 -2.25 -3.18
C ASN A 54 2.92 -2.01 -3.41
N PHE A 55 2.32 -2.88 -4.22
CA PHE A 55 0.89 -2.88 -4.53
C PHE A 55 0.27 -4.25 -4.22
N GLY A 56 -0.14 -4.44 -2.97
CA GLY A 56 -0.90 -5.60 -2.53
C GLY A 56 -0.05 -6.68 -1.87
N THR A 57 -0.23 -7.93 -2.30
CA THR A 57 0.08 -9.11 -1.47
C THR A 57 1.53 -9.52 -1.39
N LEU A 58 2.42 -8.96 -2.20
CA LEU A 58 3.86 -9.21 -2.14
C LEU A 58 4.54 -8.43 -1.01
N MET A 59 3.78 -7.95 -0.02
CA MET A 59 4.29 -7.18 1.11
C MET A 59 5.35 -7.96 1.92
N PRO A 60 5.16 -9.25 2.26
CA PRO A 60 6.17 -10.00 3.01
C PRO A 60 7.50 -10.12 2.26
N GLU A 61 7.45 -10.35 0.94
CA GLU A 61 8.62 -10.46 0.09
C GLU A 61 9.29 -9.11 -0.14
N ALA A 62 8.49 -8.06 -0.34
CA ALA A 62 8.97 -6.69 -0.46
C ALA A 62 9.65 -6.20 0.83
N ALA A 63 9.15 -6.61 2.00
CA ALA A 63 9.78 -6.32 3.28
C ALA A 63 11.18 -6.95 3.40
N LYS A 64 11.32 -8.23 3.01
CA LYS A 64 12.64 -8.91 2.97
C LYS A 64 13.61 -8.22 2.01
N ALA A 65 13.13 -7.84 0.82
CA ALA A 65 13.95 -7.13 -0.15
C ALA A 65 14.35 -5.72 0.36
N ALA A 66 13.43 -5.01 1.01
CA ALA A 66 13.69 -3.69 1.57
C ALA A 66 14.74 -3.73 2.70
N GLU A 67 14.71 -4.78 3.51
CA GLU A 67 15.73 -5.01 4.53
C GLU A 67 17.10 -5.30 3.91
N ALA A 68 17.17 -6.23 2.95
CA ALA A 68 18.42 -6.62 2.29
C ALA A 68 19.09 -5.47 1.51
N LEU A 69 18.31 -4.55 0.94
CA LEU A 69 18.80 -3.44 0.13
C LEU A 69 18.88 -2.11 0.88
N ASN A 70 18.53 -2.09 2.17
CA ASN A 70 18.30 -0.87 2.94
C ASN A 70 17.39 0.14 2.19
N ALA A 71 16.32 -0.37 1.57
CA ALA A 71 15.39 0.41 0.76
C ALA A 71 14.22 0.96 1.59
N THR A 72 13.71 2.12 1.19
CA THR A 72 12.42 2.64 1.65
C THR A 72 11.33 1.71 1.14
N LEU A 73 10.41 1.29 2.01
CA LEU A 73 9.25 0.47 1.63
C LEU A 73 7.98 1.27 1.82
N VAL A 74 7.20 1.39 0.75
CA VAL A 74 5.93 2.09 0.73
C VAL A 74 4.82 1.14 0.32
N ASP A 75 3.76 1.10 1.12
CA ASP A 75 2.51 0.46 0.77
C ASP A 75 1.63 1.48 0.04
N MET A 76 1.51 1.37 -1.29
CA MET A 76 0.87 2.41 -2.08
C MET A 76 -0.65 2.44 -1.90
N ARG A 77 -1.29 1.32 -1.53
CA ARG A 77 -2.74 1.10 -1.34
C ARG A 77 -3.66 1.43 -2.54
N PHE A 78 -3.37 2.48 -3.29
CA PHE A 78 -4.08 2.96 -4.47
C PHE A 78 -3.14 2.94 -5.68
N VAL A 79 -3.59 2.32 -6.76
CA VAL A 79 -2.93 2.45 -8.07
C VAL A 79 -3.35 3.76 -8.74
N LYS A 80 -4.60 4.18 -8.52
CA LYS A 80 -5.16 5.43 -9.03
C LYS A 80 -6.15 6.04 -8.02
N PRO A 81 -6.07 7.36 -7.77
CA PRO A 81 -4.93 8.22 -8.07
C PRO A 81 -3.68 7.73 -7.31
N LEU A 82 -2.51 7.97 -7.89
CA LEU A 82 -1.23 7.62 -7.28
C LEU A 82 -0.84 8.70 -6.26
N ASP A 83 -0.08 8.34 -5.23
CA ASP A 83 0.43 9.33 -4.28
C ASP A 83 1.67 10.03 -4.85
N GLU A 84 1.45 11.09 -5.61
CA GLU A 84 2.52 11.90 -6.20
C GLU A 84 3.47 12.49 -5.15
N SER A 85 3.00 12.73 -3.92
CA SER A 85 3.85 13.25 -2.85
C SER A 85 4.90 12.26 -2.33
N LEU A 86 4.73 10.97 -2.62
CA LEU A 86 5.67 9.91 -2.25
C LEU A 86 6.64 9.54 -3.39
N ILE A 87 6.42 10.11 -4.57
CA ILE A 87 7.32 9.96 -5.71
C ILE A 87 8.13 11.24 -5.75
N PRO A 88 9.37 11.26 -5.22
CA PRO A 88 10.22 12.41 -5.43
C PRO A 88 10.35 12.63 -6.94
N GLU A 89 10.08 13.85 -7.39
CA GLU A 89 10.46 14.31 -8.73
C GLU A 89 11.97 14.03 -8.87
N TYR A 90 12.34 13.07 -9.70
CA TYR A 90 13.72 12.90 -10.09
C TYR A 90 14.04 13.99 -11.10
N GLY A 91 14.79 15.00 -10.65
CA GLY A 91 15.70 15.79 -11.48
C GLY A 91 17.07 15.12 -11.57
#